data_AF-A0A413HWB6-F1
#
_entry.id   AF-A0A413HWB6-F1
#
_cell.length_a   1.000
_cell.length_b   1.000
_cell.length_c   1.000
_cell.angle_alpha   90.00
_cell.angle_beta   90.00
_cell.angle_gamma   90.00
#
_symmetry.space_group_name_H-M   'P 1'
#
loop_
_entity.id
_entity.type
_entity.pdbx_description
1 polymer ?
#
loop_
_entity_poly.entity_id
_entity_poly.type
_entity_poly.pdbx_seq_one_letter_code
_entity_poly.pdbx_strand_id
1 'polypeptide(L)'
;MTNEKIKQMFDACYQAKRIREMLPPLPEGVMPSYIKYLDTIQGLEKKGVQVKISDISDKLGLPRPGVTRTVKDMVAKGYLQKSAASEDGRITYISLTEEGKALSHKYDETYFSNLSSYLSVISEEDADQMIRTIEKFYEIMCERRNHYDK
;
A
#
# COMPACT_ATOMS: atom_id res chain seq x y z
N MET A 1 2.12 -29.07 8.02
CA MET A 1 2.74 -28.33 6.89
C MET A 1 3.98 -29.12 6.44
N THR A 2 4.17 -29.37 5.14
CA THR A 2 5.35 -30.09 4.61
C THR A 2 6.35 -29.11 3.99
N ASN A 3 7.64 -29.49 3.91
CA ASN A 3 8.67 -28.65 3.27
C ASN A 3 8.35 -28.33 1.80
N GLU A 4 7.77 -29.30 1.08
CA GLU A 4 7.32 -29.10 -0.30
C GLU A 4 6.21 -28.04 -0.38
N LYS A 5 5.22 -28.09 0.51
CA LYS A 5 4.16 -27.10 0.55
C LYS A 5 4.68 -25.69 0.87
N ILE A 6 5.69 -25.58 1.75
CA ILE A 6 6.34 -24.30 2.05
C ILE A 6 7.04 -23.72 0.80
N LYS A 7 7.75 -24.56 0.01
CA LYS A 7 8.37 -24.11 -1.25
C LYS A 7 7.32 -23.60 -2.24
N GLN A 8 6.22 -24.33 -2.40
CA GLN A 8 5.10 -23.91 -3.26
C GLN A 8 4.48 -22.57 -2.81
N MET A 9 4.42 -22.30 -1.50
CA MET A 9 3.97 -20.98 -1.00
C MET A 9 4.93 -19.86 -1.43
N PHE A 10 6.24 -20.08 -1.38
CA PHE A 10 7.20 -19.09 -1.87
C PHE A 10 7.18 -18.93 -3.40
N ASP A 11 6.94 -20.00 -4.14
CA ASP A 11 6.73 -19.92 -5.59
C ASP A 11 5.49 -19.07 -5.91
N ALA A 12 4.41 -19.20 -5.14
CA ALA A 12 3.24 -18.34 -5.26
C ALA A 12 3.57 -16.86 -4.96
N CYS A 13 4.41 -16.57 -3.95
CA CYS A 13 4.89 -15.20 -3.70
C CYS A 13 5.71 -14.65 -4.87
N TYR A 14 6.53 -15.49 -5.53
CA TYR A 14 7.27 -15.09 -6.72
C TYR A 14 6.32 -14.73 -7.87
N GLN A 15 5.28 -15.53 -8.13
CA GLN A 15 4.27 -15.20 -9.13
C GLN A 15 3.49 -13.92 -8.75
N ALA A 16 3.11 -13.77 -7.48
CA ALA A 16 2.42 -12.57 -7.00
C ALA A 16 3.25 -11.29 -7.23
N LYS A 17 4.58 -11.36 -7.02
CA LYS A 17 5.48 -10.26 -7.36
C LYS A 17 5.44 -9.92 -8.86
N ARG A 18 5.50 -10.92 -9.73
CA ARG A 18 5.43 -10.73 -11.20
C ARG A 18 4.09 -10.17 -11.66
N ILE A 19 2.98 -10.64 -11.08
CA ILE A 19 1.64 -10.09 -11.35
C ILE A 19 1.62 -8.59 -11.01
N ARG A 20 2.23 -8.19 -9.88
CA ARG A 20 2.35 -6.77 -9.52
C ARG A 20 3.20 -5.96 -10.51
N GLU A 21 4.18 -6.59 -11.15
CA GLU A 21 5.01 -5.95 -12.18
C GLU A 21 4.27 -5.78 -13.53
N MET A 22 3.14 -6.47 -13.73
CA MET A 22 2.27 -6.30 -14.91
C MET A 22 1.32 -5.10 -14.83
N LEU A 23 1.30 -4.39 -13.68
CA LEU A 23 0.57 -3.13 -13.55
C LEU A 23 1.08 -2.10 -14.58
N PRO A 24 0.26 -1.09 -14.95
CA PRO A 24 0.67 -0.08 -15.91
C PRO A 24 1.97 0.61 -15.49
N PRO A 25 2.76 1.10 -16.44
CA PRO A 25 3.93 1.89 -16.10
C PRO A 25 3.50 3.16 -15.36
N LEU A 26 4.19 3.42 -14.26
CA LEU A 26 4.04 4.65 -13.49
C LEU A 26 4.77 5.80 -14.19
N PRO A 27 4.34 7.06 -13.96
CA PRO A 27 5.13 8.22 -14.40
C PRO A 27 6.57 8.11 -13.91
N GLU A 28 7.50 8.69 -14.66
CA GLU A 28 8.93 8.62 -14.32
C GLU A 28 9.17 9.13 -12.89
N GLY A 29 9.93 8.36 -12.11
CA GLY A 29 10.22 8.68 -10.71
C GLY A 29 9.11 8.33 -9.70
N VAL A 30 7.96 7.79 -10.14
CA VAL A 30 6.89 7.31 -9.25
C VAL A 30 7.13 5.84 -8.89
N MET A 31 7.18 5.54 -7.59
CA MET A 31 7.37 4.17 -7.12
C MET A 31 6.02 3.44 -6.98
N PRO A 32 5.93 2.11 -7.22
CA PRO A 32 4.71 1.35 -7.00
C PRO A 32 4.16 1.39 -5.57
N SER A 33 5.00 1.70 -4.59
CA SER A 33 4.56 1.92 -3.21
C SER A 33 3.69 3.18 -3.08
N TYR A 34 3.85 4.18 -3.94
CA TYR A 34 3.12 5.45 -3.83
C TYR A 34 1.61 5.24 -3.96
N ILE A 35 1.17 4.39 -4.90
CA ILE A 35 -0.25 4.07 -5.08
C ILE A 35 -0.84 3.58 -3.75
N LYS A 36 -0.17 2.63 -3.09
CA LYS A 36 -0.62 2.11 -1.77
C LYS A 36 -0.72 3.21 -0.70
N TYR A 37 0.18 4.20 -0.72
CA TYR A 37 0.11 5.35 0.19
C TYR A 37 -1.07 6.26 -0.14
N LEU A 38 -1.30 6.56 -1.43
CA LEU A 38 -2.43 7.37 -1.90
C LEU A 38 -3.75 6.72 -1.50
N ASP A 39 -3.94 5.42 -1.80
CA ASP A 39 -5.17 4.68 -1.47
C ASP A 39 -5.43 4.67 0.04
N THR A 40 -4.35 4.49 0.83
CA THR A 40 -4.43 4.46 2.29
C THR A 40 -4.84 5.81 2.87
N ILE A 41 -4.18 6.89 2.44
CA ILE A 41 -4.47 8.24 2.94
C ILE A 41 -5.88 8.65 2.50
N GLN A 42 -6.22 8.45 1.22
CA GLN A 42 -7.54 8.77 0.69
C GLN A 42 -8.65 7.97 1.38
N GLY A 43 -8.43 6.69 1.67
CA GLY A 43 -9.37 5.84 2.41
C GLY A 43 -9.57 6.29 3.87
N LEU A 44 -8.53 6.83 4.52
CA LEU A 44 -8.64 7.42 5.86
C LEU A 44 -9.35 8.78 5.82
N GLU A 45 -9.04 9.63 4.84
CA GLU A 45 -9.69 10.93 4.63
C GLU A 45 -11.21 10.76 4.39
N LYS A 46 -11.61 9.77 3.58
CA LYS A 46 -13.04 9.44 3.34
C LYS A 46 -13.78 9.04 4.63
N LYS A 47 -13.05 8.61 5.67
CA LYS A 47 -13.60 8.30 7.01
C LYS A 47 -13.55 9.49 7.97
N GLY A 48 -13.16 10.67 7.50
CA GLY A 48 -13.03 11.89 8.31
C GLY A 48 -11.77 11.94 9.18
N VAL A 49 -10.79 11.07 8.94
CA VAL A 49 -9.53 11.05 9.70
C VAL A 49 -8.59 12.13 9.15
N GLN A 50 -8.08 12.99 10.02
CA GLN A 50 -6.95 13.86 9.69
C GLN A 50 -5.65 13.06 9.78
N VAL A 51 -5.17 12.60 8.63
CA VAL A 51 -4.13 11.56 8.55
C VAL A 51 -2.77 12.04 9.04
N LYS A 52 -2.14 11.26 9.91
CA LYS A 52 -0.77 11.45 10.40
C LYS A 52 0.14 10.33 9.90
N ILE A 53 1.46 10.53 10.03
CA ILE A 53 2.47 9.50 9.73
C ILE A 53 2.21 8.20 10.54
N SER A 54 1.76 8.31 11.79
CA SER A 54 1.39 7.15 12.61
C SER A 54 0.28 6.34 11.97
N ASP A 55 -0.77 7.00 11.47
CA ASP A 55 -1.94 6.32 10.93
C ASP A 55 -1.58 5.58 9.63
N ILE A 56 -0.72 6.18 8.79
CA ILE A 56 -0.18 5.52 7.59
C ILE A 56 0.69 4.31 7.98
N SER A 57 1.54 4.47 9.00
CA SER A 57 2.42 3.41 9.52
C SER A 57 1.62 2.21 10.02
N ASP A 58 0.59 2.48 10.82
CA ASP A 58 -0.26 1.47 11.42
C ASP A 58 -1.11 0.78 10.32
N LYS A 59 -1.67 1.55 9.38
CA LYS A 59 -2.50 1.00 8.30
C LYS A 59 -1.71 0.20 7.26
N LEU A 60 -0.46 0.56 6.98
CA LEU A 60 0.39 -0.14 6.03
C LEU A 60 1.23 -1.26 6.66
N GLY A 61 1.28 -1.35 8.00
CA GLY A 61 2.19 -2.26 8.70
C GLY A 61 3.66 -1.96 8.42
N LEU A 62 4.00 -0.69 8.19
CA LEU A 62 5.36 -0.26 7.82
C LEU A 62 6.01 0.54 8.96
N PRO A 63 7.33 0.42 9.20
CA PRO A 63 8.01 1.21 10.23
C PRO A 63 7.94 2.71 9.96
N ARG A 64 7.68 3.51 11.01
CA ARG A 64 7.58 4.99 10.93
C ARG A 64 8.76 5.68 10.24
N PRO A 65 10.03 5.27 10.42
CA PRO A 65 11.14 5.87 9.69
C PRO A 65 11.02 5.68 8.16
N GLY A 66 10.58 4.50 7.72
CA GLY A 66 10.34 4.20 6.31
C GLY A 66 9.19 5.03 5.75
N VAL A 67 8.08 5.11 6.50
CA VAL A 67 6.92 5.93 6.13
C VAL A 67 7.29 7.41 6.01
N THR A 68 8.01 7.95 6.98
CA THR A 68 8.48 9.35 6.96
C THR A 68 9.31 9.64 5.72
N ARG A 69 10.23 8.73 5.35
CA ARG A 69 11.07 8.88 4.17
C ARG A 69 10.23 8.91 2.89
N THR A 70 9.32 7.95 2.72
CA THR A 70 8.44 7.89 1.54
C THR A 70 7.54 9.11 1.44
N VAL A 71 6.91 9.52 2.55
CA VAL A 71 6.04 10.72 2.55
C VAL A 71 6.84 11.97 2.21
N LYS A 72 8.08 12.13 2.71
CA LYS A 72 8.94 13.25 2.34
C LYS A 72 9.22 13.28 0.83
N ASP A 73 9.50 12.14 0.23
CA ASP A 73 9.76 12.00 -1.21
C ASP A 73 8.49 12.30 -2.04
N MET A 74 7.34 11.78 -1.62
CA MET A 74 6.05 12.06 -2.26
C MET A 74 5.63 13.53 -2.16
N VAL A 75 5.92 14.21 -1.05
CA VAL A 75 5.71 15.66 -0.89
C VAL A 75 6.63 16.44 -1.83
N ALA A 76 7.91 16.07 -1.91
CA ALA A 76 8.86 16.72 -2.82
C ALA A 76 8.46 16.59 -4.29
N LYS A 77 7.78 15.49 -4.65
CA LYS A 77 7.23 15.23 -5.99
C LYS A 77 5.81 15.77 -6.20
N GLY A 78 5.25 16.46 -5.21
CA GLY A 78 3.96 17.13 -5.32
C GLY A 78 2.73 16.21 -5.26
N TYR A 79 2.85 14.95 -4.81
CA TYR A 79 1.70 14.04 -4.66
C TYR A 79 0.99 14.15 -3.32
N LEU A 80 1.71 14.61 -2.30
CA LEU A 80 1.20 14.81 -0.95
C LEU A 80 1.52 16.22 -0.48
N GLN A 81 0.74 16.72 0.45
CA GLN A 81 1.01 17.98 1.14
C GLN A 81 0.98 17.79 2.65
N LYS A 82 1.65 18.70 3.34
CA LYS A 82 1.73 18.74 4.80
C LYS A 82 1.06 20.01 5.32
N SER A 83 0.17 19.87 6.28
CA SER A 83 -0.40 21.00 7.03
C SER A 83 -0.09 20.85 8.52
N ALA A 84 0.32 21.94 9.15
CA ALA A 84 0.51 21.99 10.60
C ALA A 84 -0.85 22.15 11.28
N ALA A 85 -1.07 21.46 12.40
CA ALA A 85 -2.23 21.72 13.24
C ALA A 85 -2.14 23.14 13.82
N SER A 86 -3.23 23.90 13.73
CA SER A 86 -3.32 25.27 14.26
C SER A 86 -3.18 25.33 15.79
N GLU A 87 -3.49 24.24 16.49
CA GLU A 87 -3.48 24.16 17.96
C GLU A 87 -2.15 23.64 18.53
N ASP A 88 -1.43 22.79 17.78
CA ASP A 88 -0.15 22.23 18.19
C ASP A 88 0.74 22.07 16.96
N GLY A 89 1.63 23.03 16.73
CA GLY A 89 2.53 23.07 15.57
C GLY A 89 3.51 21.88 15.46
N ARG A 90 3.44 20.93 16.40
CA ARG A 90 4.15 19.65 16.37
C ARG A 90 3.42 18.55 15.61
N ILE A 91 2.11 18.67 15.40
CA ILE A 91 1.32 17.70 14.64
C ILE A 91 1.29 18.11 13.18
N THR A 92 1.78 17.23 12.31
CA THR A 92 1.71 17.38 10.85
C THR A 92 0.69 16.41 10.27
N TYR A 93 -0.31 16.97 9.59
CA TYR A 93 -1.27 16.22 8.81
C TYR A 93 -0.79 16.02 7.37
N ILE A 94 -1.14 14.88 6.80
CA ILE A 94 -0.80 14.49 5.43
C ILE A 94 -2.11 14.40 4.64
N SER A 95 -2.16 15.02 3.47
CA SER A 95 -3.28 14.90 2.54
C SER A 95 -2.79 14.77 1.11
N LEU A 96 -3.65 14.25 0.23
CA LEU A 96 -3.36 14.21 -1.21
C LEU A 96 -3.47 15.62 -1.80
N THR A 97 -2.56 15.94 -2.71
CA THR A 97 -2.71 17.08 -3.64
C THR A 97 -3.65 16.69 -4.79
N GLU A 98 -3.96 17.64 -5.68
CA GLU A 98 -4.72 17.32 -6.89
C GLU A 98 -3.95 16.36 -7.80
N GLU A 99 -2.63 16.49 -7.90
CA GLU A 99 -1.77 15.56 -8.64
C GLU A 99 -1.77 14.16 -8.00
N GLY A 100 -1.78 14.08 -6.66
CA GLY A 100 -1.92 12.83 -5.93
C GLY A 100 -3.27 12.15 -6.19
N LYS A 101 -4.36 12.92 -6.18
CA LYS A 101 -5.71 12.42 -6.51
C LYS A 101 -5.79 11.94 -7.95
N ALA A 102 -5.25 12.71 -8.90
CA ALA A 102 -5.24 12.33 -10.32
C ALA A 102 -4.44 11.03 -10.55
N LEU A 103 -3.30 10.86 -9.86
CA LEU A 103 -2.51 9.63 -9.94
C LEU A 103 -3.27 8.42 -9.36
N SER A 104 -3.93 8.59 -8.21
CA SER A 104 -4.79 7.57 -7.59
C SER A 104 -5.94 7.16 -8.53
N HIS A 105 -6.68 8.15 -9.02
CA HIS A 105 -7.82 7.96 -9.92
C HIS A 105 -7.45 7.25 -11.23
N LYS A 106 -6.29 7.57 -11.81
CA LYS A 106 -5.80 6.88 -13.02
C LYS A 106 -5.62 5.38 -12.79
N TYR A 107 -5.25 4.96 -11.58
CA TYR A 107 -5.14 3.54 -11.22
C TYR A 107 -6.50 2.92 -10.91
N ASP A 108 -7.28 3.55 -10.04
CA ASP A 108 -8.57 3.02 -9.59
C ASP A 108 -9.60 2.92 -10.73
N GLU A 109 -9.88 4.02 -11.42
CA GLU A 109 -10.98 4.05 -12.38
C GLU A 109 -10.59 3.49 -13.75
N THR A 110 -9.33 3.66 -14.16
CA THR A 110 -8.93 3.26 -15.52
C THR A 110 -8.31 1.87 -15.55
N TYR A 111 -7.48 1.50 -14.58
CA TYR A 111 -6.80 0.21 -14.65
C TYR A 111 -7.61 -0.91 -14.00
N PHE A 112 -7.99 -0.77 -12.73
CA PHE A 112 -8.69 -1.83 -12.01
C PHE A 112 -10.11 -2.07 -12.53
N SER A 113 -10.81 -1.01 -12.95
CA SER A 113 -12.11 -1.15 -13.63
C SER A 113 -12.01 -1.98 -14.90
N ASN A 114 -11.01 -1.72 -15.76
CA ASN A 114 -10.79 -2.52 -16.97
C ASN A 114 -10.40 -3.97 -16.65
N LEU A 115 -9.63 -4.17 -15.57
CA LEU A 115 -9.17 -5.48 -15.14
C LEU A 115 -10.28 -6.34 -14.52
N SER A 116 -11.30 -5.70 -13.92
CA SER A 116 -12.44 -6.38 -13.27
C SER A 116 -13.10 -7.42 -14.20
N SER A 117 -13.28 -7.08 -15.48
CA SER A 117 -13.86 -8.01 -16.46
C SER A 117 -13.04 -9.31 -16.63
N TYR A 118 -11.70 -9.20 -16.66
CA TYR A 118 -10.80 -10.34 -16.78
C TYR A 118 -10.68 -11.15 -15.49
N LEU A 119 -10.85 -10.50 -14.33
CA LEU A 119 -10.78 -11.14 -13.02
C LEU A 119 -12.11 -11.75 -12.56
N SER A 120 -13.21 -11.54 -13.30
CA SER A 120 -14.54 -12.08 -12.99
C SER A 120 -14.61 -13.61 -12.87
N VAL A 121 -13.58 -14.32 -13.37
CA VAL A 121 -13.42 -15.77 -13.20
C VAL A 121 -12.99 -16.17 -11.79
N ILE A 122 -12.46 -15.24 -10.99
CA ILE A 122 -12.10 -15.43 -9.58
C ILE A 122 -13.31 -15.02 -8.75
N SER A 123 -13.81 -15.93 -7.91
CA SER A 123 -14.91 -15.61 -7.00
C SER A 123 -14.46 -14.63 -5.91
N GLU A 124 -15.40 -13.84 -5.37
CA GLU A 124 -15.13 -12.99 -4.19
C GLU A 124 -14.60 -13.82 -3.00
N GLU A 125 -15.09 -15.05 -2.82
CA GLU A 125 -14.62 -15.95 -1.76
C GLU A 125 -13.16 -16.38 -1.96
N ASP A 126 -12.77 -16.73 -3.19
CA ASP A 126 -11.38 -17.08 -3.51
C ASP A 126 -10.45 -15.87 -3.35
N ALA A 127 -10.91 -14.67 -3.74
CA ALA A 127 -10.17 -13.42 -3.56
C ALA A 127 -9.96 -13.11 -2.08
N ASP A 128 -11.01 -13.19 -1.26
CA ASP A 128 -10.94 -13.01 0.18
C ASP A 128 -10.01 -14.03 0.84
N GLN A 129 -10.10 -15.30 0.43
CA GLN A 129 -9.23 -16.35 0.96
C GLN A 129 -7.77 -16.10 0.58
N MET A 130 -7.49 -15.66 -0.66
CA MET A 130 -6.16 -15.28 -1.10
C MET A 130 -5.60 -14.13 -0.25
N ILE A 131 -6.37 -13.04 -0.07
CA ILE A 131 -5.96 -11.88 0.73
C ILE A 131 -5.61 -12.31 2.15
N ARG A 132 -6.54 -12.99 2.84
CA ARG A 132 -6.34 -13.45 4.24
C ARG A 132 -5.12 -14.36 4.39
N THR A 133 -4.89 -15.25 3.43
CA THR A 133 -3.76 -16.19 3.50
C THR A 133 -2.43 -15.47 3.32
N ILE A 134 -2.36 -14.53 2.38
CA ILE A 134 -1.16 -13.73 2.14
C ILE A 134 -0.86 -12.82 3.33
N GLU A 135 -1.87 -12.15 3.90
CA GLU A 135 -1.73 -11.31 5.09
C GLU A 135 -1.18 -12.12 6.28
N LYS A 136 -1.80 -13.25 6.59
CA LYS A 136 -1.33 -14.15 7.65
C LYS A 136 0.10 -14.64 7.40
N PHE A 137 0.45 -14.96 6.17
CA PHE A 137 1.81 -15.40 5.85
C PHE A 137 2.83 -14.26 6.02
N TYR A 138 2.47 -13.04 5.61
CA TYR A 138 3.29 -11.85 5.78
C TYR A 138 3.52 -11.52 7.26
N GLU A 139 2.49 -11.60 8.10
CA GLU A 139 2.59 -11.39 9.55
C GLU A 139 3.59 -12.36 10.19
N ILE A 140 3.46 -13.67 9.91
CA ILE A 140 4.39 -14.70 10.42
C ILE A 140 5.84 -14.39 10.02
N MET A 141 6.06 -13.96 8.77
CA MET A 141 7.41 -13.62 8.29
C MET A 141 7.96 -12.35 8.97
N CYS A 142 7.12 -11.36 9.24
CA CYS A 142 7.49 -10.16 10.00
C CYS A 142 7.85 -10.49 11.45
N GLU A 143 7.04 -11.30 12.13
CA GLU A 143 7.31 -11.75 13.51
C GLU A 143 8.62 -12.53 13.61
N ARG A 144 8.86 -13.44 12.67
CA ARG A 144 10.12 -14.18 12.57
C ARG A 144 11.31 -13.22 12.43
N ARG A 145 11.22 -12.22 11.56
CA ARG A 145 12.28 -11.22 11.39
C ARG A 145 12.62 -10.52 12.71
N ASN A 146 11.61 -10.11 13.48
CA ASN A 146 11.80 -9.42 14.76
C ASN A 146 12.43 -10.31 15.85
N HIS A 147 12.30 -11.64 15.73
CA HIS A 147 12.87 -12.62 16.67
C HIS A 147 14.30 -13.05 16.31
N TYR A 148 14.63 -13.13 15.01
CA TYR A 148 15.91 -13.69 14.56
C TYR A 148 16.91 -12.64 14.04
N ASP A 149 16.47 -11.44 13.65
CA ASP A 149 17.35 -10.36 13.16
C ASP A 149 17.68 -9.31 14.25
N LYS A 150 17.60 -9.69 15.54
CA LYS A 150 18.11 -8.89 16.67
C LYS A 150 19.56 -9.19 16.97
#